data_AF-A0A7W6SSF5-F1
#
_entry.id   AF-A0A7W6SSF5-F1
#
_cell.length_a   1.000
_cell.length_b   1.000
_cell.length_c   1.000
_cell.angle_alpha   90.00
_cell.angle_beta   90.00
_cell.angle_gamma   90.00
#
_symmetry.space_group_name_H-M   'P 1'
#
loop_
_entity.id
_entity.type
_entity.pdbx_description
1 polymer ?
#
loop_
_entity_poly.entity_id
_entity_poly.type
_entity_poly.pdbx_seq_one_letter_code
_entity_poly.pdbx_strand_id
1 'polypeptide(L)'
;MATDELVKTTGIAQHGASRLPSVDVDSFNIEIKDDDGFLGDRASKGAFREILEEWRKPLRKSGEDPFGDEPSDKISKKALDAVLVGDNTEATAVVHSAIEDFAQELAYVTRRFLKTKAWAKTECIVVGGGFRASRLGEVAIARAEIILKSEGFKVDLVPIRFDPDDAGLIGALHLAPSWIFEAYDSILAVDIGGTNIRCGIVETRWKKAPDLSKAVVFKSDLWRHADDEPSREAAVKRLVKMLEGLIEDAEAEGFKLAPFIGIACPGVINADGSIEKGAQNLPGNWESSKFNLPASLIEGIPEIGGHDTAIVMHNDGVVQGLSEVPFMQDVERWGVLTIGTGLGNARFTNRRNGKVRDSTENGKKKGKDNNKND
;
A
#
# COMPACT_ATOMS: atom_id res chain seq x y z
N MET A 1 27.18 4.26 -25.17
CA MET A 1 27.57 5.53 -24.53
C MET A 1 26.54 6.66 -24.72
N ALA A 2 25.34 6.40 -25.27
CA ALA A 2 24.28 7.42 -25.41
C ALA A 2 23.05 7.17 -24.51
N THR A 3 23.05 6.09 -23.72
CA THR A 3 21.95 5.71 -22.81
C THR A 3 22.20 6.11 -21.35
N ASP A 4 23.44 6.49 -20.98
CA ASP A 4 23.79 6.90 -19.61
C ASP A 4 23.49 8.39 -19.31
N GLU A 5 23.23 9.23 -20.32
CA GLU A 5 22.93 10.65 -20.10
C GLU A 5 21.43 10.97 -19.99
N LEU A 6 20.55 10.04 -20.39
CA LEU A 6 19.09 10.20 -20.29
C LEU A 6 18.55 9.89 -18.88
N VAL A 7 19.37 9.29 -18.01
CA VAL A 7 19.02 9.02 -16.60
C VAL A 7 19.62 10.09 -15.67
N LYS A 8 19.68 11.33 -16.14
CA LYS A 8 19.83 12.47 -15.23
C LYS A 8 18.47 12.71 -14.59
N THR A 9 18.32 12.15 -13.39
CA THR A 9 17.39 12.54 -12.32
C THR A 9 16.35 13.56 -12.77
N THR A 10 15.08 13.17 -12.81
CA THR A 10 14.01 14.15 -12.70
C THR A 10 14.38 15.00 -11.49
N GLY A 11 14.66 16.30 -11.65
CA GLY A 11 15.24 17.15 -10.60
C GLY A 11 14.35 17.30 -9.35
N ILE A 12 13.27 16.52 -9.29
CA ILE A 12 12.18 16.48 -8.32
C ILE A 12 12.45 15.43 -7.23
N ALA A 13 12.80 14.20 -7.59
CA ALA A 13 13.09 13.12 -6.63
C ALA A 13 13.83 11.93 -7.28
N GLN A 14 14.52 11.13 -6.47
CA GLN A 14 15.21 9.91 -6.92
C GLN A 14 14.28 8.70 -6.82
N HIS A 15 14.38 7.78 -7.79
CA HIS A 15 13.68 6.49 -7.74
C HIS A 15 14.14 5.66 -6.55
N GLY A 16 13.21 4.92 -5.92
CA GLY A 16 13.54 4.03 -4.79
C GLY A 16 14.21 4.73 -3.59
N ALA A 17 14.04 6.05 -3.44
CA ALA A 17 14.74 6.83 -2.43
C ALA A 17 14.39 6.39 -1.00
N SER A 18 15.41 6.08 -0.20
CA SER A 18 15.25 5.79 1.23
C SER A 18 14.88 7.01 2.07
N ARG A 19 15.02 8.22 1.53
CA ARG A 19 14.61 9.47 2.16
C ARG A 19 13.61 10.18 1.26
N LEU A 20 12.36 10.20 1.70
CA LEU A 20 11.24 10.86 1.04
C LEU A 20 10.91 12.20 1.75
N PRO A 21 10.06 13.07 1.17
CA PRO A 21 9.78 14.39 1.73
C PRO A 21 9.35 14.38 3.21
N SER A 22 8.45 13.46 3.58
CA SER A 22 7.84 13.40 4.91
C SER A 22 8.33 12.25 5.79
N VAL A 23 9.00 11.25 5.21
CA VAL A 23 9.43 10.03 5.91
C VAL A 23 10.80 9.57 5.45
N ASP A 24 11.55 8.91 6.33
CA ASP A 24 12.63 8.03 5.94
C ASP A 24 12.05 6.60 5.82
N VAL A 25 12.34 5.90 4.72
CA VAL A 25 11.96 4.50 4.46
C VAL A 25 13.03 3.61 5.05
N ASP A 26 12.72 2.95 6.15
CA ASP A 26 13.71 2.15 6.90
C ASP A 26 13.90 0.74 6.36
N SER A 27 12.83 0.16 5.81
CA SER A 27 12.81 -1.20 5.27
C SER A 27 11.56 -1.41 4.43
N PHE A 28 11.65 -2.24 3.39
CA PHE A 28 10.53 -2.77 2.64
C PHE A 28 10.93 -4.11 2.02
N ASN A 29 9.97 -4.89 1.53
CA ASN A 29 10.19 -6.23 0.97
C ASN A 29 11.03 -7.14 1.87
N ILE A 30 10.69 -7.20 3.16
CA ILE A 30 11.41 -8.08 4.08
C ILE A 30 11.19 -9.55 3.70
N GLU A 31 12.25 -10.21 3.24
CA GLU A 31 12.24 -11.61 2.79
C GLU A 31 12.64 -12.54 3.94
N ILE A 32 11.85 -12.58 5.02
CA ILE A 32 12.05 -13.60 6.08
C ILE A 32 11.53 -14.93 5.55
N LYS A 33 12.33 -15.99 5.72
CA LYS A 33 11.93 -17.37 5.43
C LYS A 33 11.70 -18.16 6.72
N ASP A 34 10.76 -19.10 6.66
CA ASP A 34 10.64 -20.21 7.60
C ASP A 34 10.81 -21.55 6.84
N ASP A 35 10.51 -22.67 7.51
CA ASP A 35 10.67 -24.00 6.91
C ASP A 35 9.71 -24.24 5.75
N ASP A 36 8.61 -23.48 5.67
CA ASP A 36 7.52 -23.64 4.69
C ASP A 36 7.61 -22.65 3.50
N GLY A 37 8.50 -21.65 3.56
CA GLY A 37 8.71 -20.69 2.47
C GLY A 37 8.99 -19.27 2.93
N PHE A 38 8.48 -18.28 2.19
CA PHE A 38 8.50 -16.90 2.66
C PHE A 38 7.43 -16.71 3.74
N LEU A 39 7.84 -16.17 4.87
CA LEU A 39 6.97 -15.97 6.03
C LEU A 39 5.71 -15.14 5.68
N GLY A 40 5.84 -14.16 4.78
CA GLY A 40 4.73 -13.31 4.36
C GLY A 40 3.60 -14.05 3.64
N ASP A 41 3.88 -15.19 3.02
CA ASP A 41 2.88 -15.93 2.24
C ASP A 41 1.77 -16.50 3.13
N ARG A 42 2.08 -16.74 4.41
CA ARG A 42 1.13 -17.18 5.46
C ARG A 42 0.03 -16.16 5.75
N ALA A 43 0.26 -14.89 5.43
CA ALA A 43 -0.70 -13.79 5.63
C ALA A 43 -1.10 -13.14 4.29
N SER A 44 -1.33 -13.97 3.26
CA SER A 44 -1.79 -13.56 1.94
C SER A 44 -3.29 -13.83 1.72
N LYS A 45 -3.85 -13.29 0.63
CA LYS A 45 -5.20 -13.65 0.18
C LYS A 45 -5.33 -15.15 -0.09
N GLY A 46 -4.27 -15.79 -0.61
CA GLY A 46 -4.22 -17.23 -0.86
C GLY A 46 -4.32 -18.02 0.44
N ALA A 47 -3.50 -17.67 1.44
CA ALA A 47 -3.52 -18.33 2.75
C ALA A 47 -4.89 -18.29 3.41
N PHE A 48 -5.61 -17.16 3.36
CA PHE A 48 -6.98 -17.10 3.87
C PHE A 48 -7.92 -18.11 3.17
N ARG A 49 -7.79 -18.29 1.86
CA ARG A 49 -8.61 -19.26 1.10
C ARG A 49 -8.28 -20.70 1.46
N GLU A 50 -7.01 -20.99 1.71
CA GLU A 50 -6.56 -22.31 2.15
C GLU A 50 -7.11 -22.63 3.54
N ILE A 51 -7.00 -21.70 4.49
CA ILE A 51 -7.58 -21.81 5.83
C ILE A 51 -9.09 -22.05 5.75
N LEU A 52 -9.81 -21.29 4.92
CA LEU A 52 -11.25 -21.49 4.73
C LEU A 52 -11.57 -22.90 4.19
N GLU A 53 -10.81 -23.38 3.22
CA GLU A 53 -10.99 -24.72 2.66
C GLU A 53 -10.68 -25.81 3.71
N GLU A 54 -9.69 -25.61 4.59
CA GLU A 54 -9.38 -26.54 5.67
C GLU A 54 -10.55 -26.74 6.63
N TRP A 55 -11.28 -25.67 6.96
CA TRP A 55 -12.49 -25.77 7.78
C TRP A 55 -13.68 -26.40 7.05
N ARG A 56 -13.77 -26.23 5.73
CA ARG A 56 -14.84 -26.82 4.92
C ARG A 56 -14.63 -28.30 4.62
N LYS A 57 -13.38 -28.75 4.46
CA LYS A 57 -13.02 -30.15 4.11
C LYS A 57 -13.72 -31.21 4.98
N PRO A 58 -13.76 -31.11 6.32
CA PRO A 58 -14.49 -32.07 7.16
C PRO A 58 -16.00 -32.07 6.89
N LEU A 59 -16.61 -30.89 6.74
CA LEU A 59 -18.05 -30.74 6.51
C LEU A 59 -18.46 -31.24 5.12
N ARG A 60 -17.59 -31.06 4.12
CA ARG A 60 -17.78 -31.66 2.78
C ARG A 60 -17.82 -33.18 2.83
N LYS A 61 -16.99 -33.80 3.68
CA LYS A 61 -16.98 -35.27 3.85
C LYS A 61 -18.25 -35.79 4.54
N SER A 62 -18.88 -35.00 5.42
CA SER A 62 -20.16 -35.34 6.03
C SER A 62 -21.38 -34.95 5.18
N GLY A 63 -21.20 -34.13 4.14
CA GLY A 63 -22.28 -33.60 3.31
C GLY A 63 -23.00 -32.39 3.93
N GLU A 64 -22.39 -31.78 4.95
CA GLU A 64 -22.95 -30.69 5.76
C GLU A 64 -22.20 -29.37 5.52
N ASP A 65 -21.46 -29.23 4.41
CA ASP A 65 -20.79 -27.97 4.09
C ASP A 65 -21.82 -26.88 3.81
N PRO A 66 -21.90 -25.81 4.63
CA PRO A 66 -22.90 -24.77 4.46
C PRO A 66 -22.69 -23.91 3.21
N PHE A 67 -21.53 -24.05 2.55
CA PHE A 67 -21.23 -23.41 1.26
C PHE A 67 -21.38 -24.36 0.06
N GLY A 68 -21.78 -25.62 0.30
CA GLY A 68 -21.97 -26.64 -0.73
C GLY A 68 -20.72 -26.90 -1.59
N ASP A 69 -20.95 -27.20 -2.86
CA ASP A 69 -19.88 -27.62 -3.79
C ASP A 69 -19.03 -26.45 -4.33
N GLU A 70 -19.42 -25.19 -4.07
CA GLU A 70 -18.69 -24.02 -4.61
C GLU A 70 -17.25 -24.00 -4.07
N PRO A 71 -16.21 -23.98 -4.93
CA PRO A 71 -14.82 -23.92 -4.48
C PRO A 71 -14.53 -22.69 -3.61
N SER A 72 -13.73 -22.84 -2.56
CA SER A 72 -13.45 -21.77 -1.58
C SER A 72 -12.83 -20.52 -2.20
N ASP A 73 -12.07 -20.66 -3.28
CA ASP A 73 -11.45 -19.56 -4.03
C ASP A 73 -12.44 -18.78 -4.90
N LYS A 74 -13.60 -19.37 -5.24
CA LYS A 74 -14.67 -18.76 -6.05
C LYS A 74 -15.68 -17.98 -5.22
N ILE A 75 -15.85 -18.32 -3.94
CA ILE A 75 -16.77 -17.59 -3.05
C ILE A 75 -16.33 -16.12 -2.96
N SER A 76 -17.19 -15.19 -3.38
CA SER A 76 -16.85 -13.77 -3.35
C SER A 76 -16.64 -13.24 -1.92
N LYS A 77 -15.80 -12.22 -1.75
CA LYS A 77 -15.63 -11.56 -0.43
C LYS A 77 -16.94 -11.02 0.13
N LYS A 78 -17.78 -10.46 -0.76
CA LYS A 78 -19.11 -9.96 -0.40
C LYS A 78 -20.02 -11.07 0.14
N ALA A 79 -19.93 -12.28 -0.39
CA ALA A 79 -20.66 -13.43 0.13
C ALA A 79 -20.17 -13.83 1.53
N LEU A 80 -18.85 -13.87 1.74
CA LEU A 80 -18.28 -14.15 3.08
C LEU A 80 -18.66 -13.09 4.11
N ASP A 81 -18.66 -11.81 3.73
CA ASP A 81 -19.10 -10.72 4.61
C ASP A 81 -20.59 -10.81 4.94
N ALA A 82 -21.43 -11.19 3.96
CA ALA A 82 -22.86 -11.37 4.18
C ALA A 82 -23.15 -12.51 5.16
N VAL A 83 -22.32 -13.56 5.18
CA VAL A 83 -22.42 -14.67 6.13
C VAL A 83 -22.22 -14.19 7.57
N LEU A 84 -21.28 -13.27 7.82
CA LEU A 84 -21.00 -12.76 9.18
C LEU A 84 -22.19 -12.05 9.85
N VAL A 85 -23.15 -11.59 9.07
CA VAL A 85 -24.35 -10.88 9.55
C VAL A 85 -25.65 -11.65 9.23
N GLY A 86 -25.53 -12.86 8.70
CA GLY A 86 -26.66 -13.69 8.29
C GLY A 86 -27.12 -14.68 9.36
N ASP A 87 -28.25 -15.33 9.11
CA ASP A 87 -28.87 -16.27 10.05
C ASP A 87 -28.30 -17.71 9.95
N ASN A 88 -27.49 -18.01 8.92
CA ASN A 88 -26.87 -19.32 8.76
C ASN A 88 -25.72 -19.48 9.77
N THR A 89 -26.04 -20.10 10.91
CA THR A 89 -25.11 -20.27 12.03
C THR A 89 -23.92 -21.17 11.67
N GLU A 90 -24.12 -22.21 10.85
CA GLU A 90 -23.05 -23.12 10.43
C GLU A 90 -22.07 -22.42 9.49
N ALA A 91 -22.57 -21.68 8.49
CA ALA A 91 -21.72 -20.85 7.63
C ALA A 91 -20.95 -19.82 8.45
N THR A 92 -21.62 -19.17 9.40
CA THR A 92 -21.04 -18.19 10.31
C THR A 92 -19.91 -18.81 11.13
N ALA A 93 -20.11 -19.99 11.70
CA ALA A 93 -19.10 -20.71 12.46
C ALA A 93 -17.84 -21.00 11.62
N VAL A 94 -18.01 -21.49 10.39
CA VAL A 94 -16.89 -21.76 9.46
C VAL A 94 -16.10 -20.48 9.17
N VAL A 95 -16.79 -19.38 8.86
CA VAL A 95 -16.13 -18.09 8.55
C VAL A 95 -15.42 -17.53 9.77
N HIS A 96 -16.03 -17.60 10.95
CA HIS A 96 -15.40 -17.16 12.20
C HIS A 96 -14.13 -17.95 12.53
N SER A 97 -14.14 -19.28 12.35
CA SER A 97 -12.94 -20.10 12.55
C SER A 97 -11.83 -19.70 11.57
N ALA A 98 -12.17 -19.46 10.30
CA ALA A 98 -11.19 -19.00 9.32
C ALA A 98 -10.61 -17.61 9.64
N ILE A 99 -11.42 -16.71 10.20
CA ILE A 99 -10.96 -15.39 10.68
C ILE A 99 -9.98 -15.53 11.84
N GLU A 100 -10.28 -16.39 12.82
CA GLU A 100 -9.40 -16.61 13.97
C GLU A 100 -8.04 -17.14 13.51
N ASP A 101 -8.03 -18.20 12.71
CA ASP A 101 -6.78 -18.82 12.24
C ASP A 101 -5.96 -17.85 11.38
N PHE A 102 -6.61 -17.10 10.49
CA PHE A 102 -5.90 -16.09 9.71
C PHE A 102 -5.36 -14.95 10.60
N ALA A 103 -6.08 -14.55 11.64
CA ALA A 103 -5.59 -13.55 12.59
C ALA A 103 -4.38 -14.04 13.39
N GLN A 104 -4.34 -15.33 13.74
CA GLN A 104 -3.17 -15.98 14.36
C GLN A 104 -1.96 -15.95 13.42
N GLU A 105 -2.15 -16.25 12.14
CA GLU A 105 -1.10 -16.18 11.12
C GLU A 105 -0.61 -14.74 10.90
N LEU A 106 -1.53 -13.78 10.75
CA LEU A 106 -1.17 -12.37 10.63
C LEU A 106 -0.39 -11.86 11.86
N ALA A 107 -0.82 -12.23 13.07
CA ALA A 107 -0.10 -11.90 14.29
C ALA A 107 1.28 -12.55 14.32
N TYR A 108 1.40 -13.81 13.88
CA TYR A 108 2.67 -14.52 13.79
C TYR A 108 3.66 -13.85 12.84
N VAL A 109 3.22 -13.52 11.63
CA VAL A 109 4.06 -12.82 10.65
C VAL A 109 4.48 -11.45 11.19
N THR A 110 3.53 -10.70 11.74
CA THR A 110 3.78 -9.37 12.30
C THR A 110 4.78 -9.39 13.45
N ARG A 111 4.65 -10.30 14.42
CA ARG A 111 5.60 -10.41 15.55
C ARG A 111 7.02 -10.77 15.08
N ARG A 112 7.14 -11.57 14.02
CA ARG A 112 8.45 -11.92 13.44
C ARG A 112 9.09 -10.70 12.79
N PHE A 113 8.32 -9.86 12.10
CA PHE A 113 8.82 -8.58 11.58
C PHE A 113 9.25 -7.65 12.71
N LEU A 114 8.41 -7.43 13.73
CA LEU A 114 8.70 -6.56 14.88
C LEU A 114 9.96 -6.97 15.68
N LYS A 115 10.35 -8.24 15.63
CA LYS A 115 11.59 -8.75 16.25
C LYS A 115 12.86 -8.43 15.44
N THR A 116 12.73 -8.00 14.18
CA THR A 116 13.89 -7.60 13.36
C THR A 116 14.38 -6.21 13.77
N LYS A 117 15.68 -5.95 13.54
CA LYS A 117 16.28 -4.65 13.88
C LYS A 117 15.62 -3.48 13.15
N ALA A 118 15.18 -3.68 11.91
CA ALA A 118 14.62 -2.61 11.07
C ALA A 118 13.20 -2.20 11.51
N TRP A 119 12.42 -3.13 12.05
CA TRP A 119 11.05 -2.94 12.52
C TRP A 119 10.93 -2.79 14.05
N ALA A 120 12.06 -2.81 14.75
CA ALA A 120 12.07 -2.61 16.19
C ALA A 120 11.50 -1.23 16.53
N LYS A 121 10.63 -1.19 17.55
CA LYS A 121 9.96 0.01 18.06
C LYS A 121 8.93 0.62 17.10
N THR A 122 8.41 -0.14 16.13
CA THR A 122 7.22 0.28 15.38
C THR A 122 6.03 0.42 16.32
N GLU A 123 5.36 1.57 16.27
CA GLU A 123 4.26 1.96 17.17
C GLU A 123 2.89 1.68 16.54
N CYS A 124 2.78 1.85 15.21
CA CYS A 124 1.55 1.59 14.47
C CYS A 124 1.85 0.87 13.15
N ILE A 125 1.00 -0.09 12.78
CA ILE A 125 1.04 -0.77 11.49
C ILE A 125 -0.30 -0.57 10.81
N VAL A 126 -0.25 0.05 9.63
CA VAL A 126 -1.39 0.16 8.73
C VAL A 126 -1.52 -1.13 7.94
N VAL A 127 -2.69 -1.77 7.94
CA VAL A 127 -2.96 -2.97 7.16
C VAL A 127 -3.88 -2.63 5.99
N GLY A 128 -3.35 -2.78 4.77
CA GLY A 128 -4.05 -2.50 3.52
C GLY A 128 -4.12 -3.72 2.61
N GLY A 129 -4.27 -3.45 1.31
CA GLY A 129 -4.52 -4.48 0.30
C GLY A 129 -5.97 -4.95 0.24
N GLY A 130 -6.31 -5.70 -0.80
CA GLY A 130 -7.70 -6.05 -1.08
C GLY A 130 -8.38 -6.86 0.02
N PHE A 131 -7.64 -7.55 0.89
CA PHE A 131 -8.22 -8.28 2.03
C PHE A 131 -8.83 -7.35 3.08
N ARG A 132 -8.24 -6.16 3.32
CA ARG A 132 -8.81 -5.16 4.23
C ARG A 132 -10.20 -4.67 3.78
N ALA A 133 -10.51 -4.68 2.48
CA ALA A 133 -11.74 -4.10 1.92
C ALA A 133 -13.05 -4.79 2.34
N SER A 134 -12.99 -5.84 3.17
CA SER A 134 -14.13 -6.61 3.63
C SER A 134 -14.28 -6.53 5.14
N ARG A 135 -15.51 -6.68 5.66
CA ARG A 135 -15.76 -6.72 7.11
C ARG A 135 -14.94 -7.81 7.79
N LEU A 136 -14.81 -8.95 7.10
CA LEU A 136 -13.94 -10.04 7.49
C LEU A 136 -12.49 -9.59 7.74
N GLY A 137 -11.93 -8.77 6.85
CA GLY A 137 -10.56 -8.28 6.96
C GLY A 137 -10.38 -7.36 8.17
N GLU A 138 -11.32 -6.46 8.41
CA GLU A 138 -11.30 -5.58 9.60
C GLU A 138 -11.29 -6.38 10.90
N VAL A 139 -12.13 -7.42 11.00
CA VAL A 139 -12.20 -8.27 12.19
C VAL A 139 -10.91 -9.04 12.37
N ALA A 140 -10.33 -9.60 11.30
CA ALA A 140 -9.06 -10.31 11.36
C ALA A 140 -7.90 -9.39 11.81
N ILE A 141 -7.85 -8.14 11.32
CA ILE A 141 -6.85 -7.14 11.72
C ILE A 141 -6.98 -6.81 13.20
N ALA A 142 -8.19 -6.48 13.66
CA ALA A 142 -8.46 -6.18 15.07
C ALA A 142 -8.14 -7.39 15.97
N ARG A 143 -8.41 -8.61 15.49
CA ARG A 143 -8.09 -9.83 16.23
C ARG A 143 -6.59 -10.07 16.33
N ALA A 144 -5.85 -9.87 15.25
CA ALA A 144 -4.39 -9.95 15.24
C ALA A 144 -3.75 -8.93 16.20
N GLU A 145 -4.30 -7.71 16.28
CA GLU A 145 -3.90 -6.70 17.24
C GLU A 145 -4.04 -7.18 18.70
N ILE A 146 -5.19 -7.77 19.04
CA ILE A 146 -5.46 -8.30 20.38
C ILE A 146 -4.43 -9.38 20.75
N ILE A 147 -4.11 -10.28 19.81
CA ILE A 147 -3.11 -11.35 20.01
C ILE A 147 -1.72 -10.74 20.25
N LEU A 148 -1.31 -9.76 19.44
CA LEU A 148 -0.02 -9.08 19.61
C LEU A 148 0.06 -8.37 20.98
N LYS A 149 -1.00 -7.69 21.40
CA LYS A 149 -1.08 -7.01 22.70
C LYS A 149 -1.04 -7.99 23.87
N SER A 150 -1.70 -9.15 23.78
CA SER A 150 -1.64 -10.18 24.83
C SER A 150 -0.25 -10.82 24.94
N GLU A 151 0.51 -10.85 23.85
CA GLU A 151 1.92 -11.28 23.82
C GLU A 151 2.91 -10.17 24.25
N GLY A 152 2.42 -8.99 24.63
CA GLY A 152 3.23 -7.89 25.17
C GLY A 152 3.81 -6.94 24.10
N PHE A 153 3.39 -7.04 22.84
CA PHE A 153 3.76 -6.07 21.82
C PHE A 153 2.96 -4.78 22.00
N LYS A 154 3.67 -3.64 21.97
CA LYS A 154 3.09 -2.29 22.05
C LYS A 154 2.99 -1.71 20.64
N VAL A 155 2.07 -2.28 19.86
CA VAL A 155 1.81 -1.86 18.48
C VAL A 155 0.31 -1.81 18.26
N ASP A 156 -0.16 -0.79 17.56
CA ASP A 156 -1.53 -0.71 17.07
C ASP A 156 -1.58 -1.22 15.62
N LEU A 157 -2.62 -1.99 15.29
CA LEU A 157 -2.90 -2.44 13.92
C LEU A 157 -4.18 -1.76 13.45
N VAL A 158 -4.08 -0.91 12.45
CA VAL A 158 -5.22 -0.14 11.93
C VAL A 158 -5.44 -0.44 10.46
N PRO A 159 -6.68 -0.54 9.99
CA PRO A 159 -6.93 -0.65 8.55
C PRO A 159 -6.48 0.62 7.83
N ILE A 160 -5.96 0.48 6.62
CA ILE A 160 -5.70 1.62 5.72
C ILE A 160 -6.99 2.44 5.55
N ARG A 161 -6.90 3.76 5.50
CA ARG A 161 -8.09 4.64 5.50
C ARG A 161 -8.74 4.70 4.13
N PHE A 162 -7.92 4.84 3.09
CA PHE A 162 -8.38 4.88 1.71
C PHE A 162 -8.88 3.52 1.26
N ASP A 163 -9.68 3.52 0.18
CA ASP A 163 -9.94 2.26 -0.51
C ASP A 163 -8.57 1.64 -0.90
N PRO A 164 -8.34 0.34 -0.65
CA PRO A 164 -7.10 -0.29 -1.05
C PRO A 164 -6.78 -0.10 -2.53
N ASP A 165 -7.79 0.07 -3.37
CA ASP A 165 -7.64 0.32 -4.79
C ASP A 165 -7.11 1.73 -5.12
N ASP A 166 -7.36 2.70 -4.24
CA ASP A 166 -6.94 4.09 -4.41
C ASP A 166 -5.62 4.40 -3.69
N ALA A 167 -5.29 3.64 -2.64
CA ALA A 167 -4.17 3.93 -1.76
C ALA A 167 -2.82 4.00 -2.49
N GLY A 168 -2.57 3.11 -3.46
CA GLY A 168 -1.36 3.14 -4.30
C GLY A 168 -1.29 4.40 -5.18
N LEU A 169 -2.43 4.85 -5.72
CA LEU A 169 -2.51 6.07 -6.53
C LEU A 169 -2.34 7.33 -5.68
N ILE A 170 -3.02 7.42 -4.54
CA ILE A 170 -2.95 8.57 -3.62
C ILE A 170 -1.55 8.68 -3.03
N GLY A 171 -0.94 7.56 -2.64
CA GLY A 171 0.41 7.52 -2.10
C GLY A 171 1.48 8.09 -3.04
N ALA A 172 1.23 8.06 -4.35
CA ALA A 172 2.13 8.60 -5.36
C ALA A 172 2.37 10.12 -5.22
N LEU A 173 1.41 10.87 -4.66
CA LEU A 173 1.57 12.29 -4.34
C LEU A 173 2.68 12.55 -3.32
N HIS A 174 2.99 11.58 -2.46
CA HIS A 174 3.98 11.73 -1.40
C HIS A 174 5.40 11.35 -1.84
N LEU A 175 5.60 10.96 -3.10
CA LEU A 175 6.92 10.72 -3.70
C LEU A 175 7.68 12.03 -3.98
N ALA A 176 6.96 13.14 -4.13
CA ALA A 176 7.52 14.46 -4.39
C ALA A 176 7.12 15.46 -3.29
N PRO A 177 7.92 16.52 -3.06
CA PRO A 177 7.53 17.57 -2.12
C PRO A 177 6.19 18.21 -2.48
N SER A 178 5.28 18.36 -1.50
CA SER A 178 3.90 18.80 -1.78
C SER A 178 3.78 20.18 -2.41
N TRP A 179 4.77 21.07 -2.22
CA TRP A 179 4.79 22.40 -2.83
C TRP A 179 4.88 22.38 -4.36
N ILE A 180 5.39 21.29 -4.96
CA ILE A 180 5.42 21.13 -6.43
C ILE A 180 4.00 21.14 -6.99
N PHE A 181 3.01 20.70 -6.21
CA PHE A 181 1.62 20.62 -6.63
C PHE A 181 0.79 21.87 -6.31
N GLU A 182 1.37 22.91 -5.72
CA GLU A 182 0.64 24.16 -5.38
C GLU A 182 -0.04 24.77 -6.62
N ALA A 183 0.64 24.69 -7.77
CA ALA A 183 0.17 25.25 -9.03
C ALA A 183 -0.69 24.26 -9.86
N TYR A 184 -0.94 23.04 -9.39
CA TYR A 184 -1.60 21.98 -10.16
C TYR A 184 -2.79 21.38 -9.40
N ASP A 185 -3.81 20.96 -10.14
CA ASP A 185 -5.03 20.39 -9.56
C ASP A 185 -4.91 18.88 -9.37
N SER A 186 -4.13 18.20 -10.23
CA SER A 186 -4.02 16.74 -10.25
C SER A 186 -2.65 16.25 -10.72
N ILE A 187 -2.38 14.95 -10.48
CA ILE A 187 -1.27 14.19 -11.06
C ILE A 187 -1.79 12.93 -11.76
N LEU A 188 -0.95 12.32 -12.60
CA LEU A 188 -1.13 10.92 -12.98
C LEU A 188 -0.43 10.02 -11.97
N ALA A 189 -1.08 8.92 -11.63
CA ALA A 189 -0.49 7.88 -10.80
C ALA A 189 -0.69 6.51 -11.44
N VAL A 190 0.27 5.62 -11.21
CA VAL A 190 0.25 4.23 -11.67
C VAL A 190 0.48 3.31 -10.46
N ASP A 191 -0.37 2.31 -10.32
CA ASP A 191 -0.23 1.22 -9.36
C ASP A 191 -0.13 -0.11 -10.10
N ILE A 192 1.07 -0.68 -10.10
CA ILE A 192 1.38 -1.95 -10.75
C ILE A 192 1.36 -3.03 -9.68
N GLY A 193 0.45 -4.00 -9.85
CA GLY A 193 0.40 -5.20 -9.04
C GLY A 193 0.77 -6.45 -9.83
N GLY A 194 0.98 -7.56 -9.12
CA GLY A 194 1.28 -8.85 -9.75
C GLY A 194 0.17 -9.44 -10.62
N THR A 195 -1.03 -8.84 -10.66
CA THR A 195 -2.13 -9.32 -11.51
C THR A 195 -2.82 -8.22 -12.32
N ASN A 196 -2.67 -6.96 -11.92
CA ASN A 196 -3.36 -5.83 -12.55
C ASN A 196 -2.44 -4.61 -12.60
N ILE A 197 -2.66 -3.74 -13.57
CA ILE A 197 -2.11 -2.38 -13.62
C ILE A 197 -3.30 -1.43 -13.49
N ARG A 198 -3.20 -0.48 -12.56
CA ARG A 198 -4.16 0.60 -12.39
C ARG A 198 -3.48 1.92 -12.70
N CYS A 199 -4.16 2.79 -13.42
CA CYS A 199 -3.75 4.18 -13.64
C CYS A 199 -4.87 5.10 -13.14
N GLY A 200 -4.55 6.31 -12.72
CA GLY A 200 -5.59 7.28 -12.38
C GLY A 200 -5.15 8.73 -12.36
N ILE A 201 -6.14 9.60 -12.46
CA ILE A 201 -6.02 11.03 -12.20
C ILE A 201 -6.29 11.23 -10.71
N VAL A 202 -5.29 11.72 -9.99
CA VAL A 202 -5.39 11.97 -8.54
C VAL A 202 -5.48 13.47 -8.32
N GLU A 203 -6.62 13.93 -7.81
CA GLU A 203 -6.79 15.32 -7.37
C GLU A 203 -5.95 15.57 -6.11
N THR A 204 -5.09 16.58 -6.15
CA THR A 204 -4.22 16.91 -5.01
C THR A 204 -5.02 17.53 -3.87
N ARG A 205 -6.05 18.31 -4.22
CA ARG A 205 -6.84 19.15 -3.30
C ARG A 205 -5.95 19.97 -2.35
N TRP A 206 -4.77 20.35 -2.82
CA TRP A 206 -3.74 21.01 -2.02
C TRP A 206 -4.25 22.31 -1.35
N LYS A 207 -5.05 23.10 -2.08
CA LYS A 207 -5.68 24.33 -1.55
C LYS A 207 -6.63 24.08 -0.37
N LYS A 208 -7.19 22.86 -0.25
CA LYS A 208 -8.05 22.46 0.88
C LYS A 208 -7.22 21.91 2.05
N ALA A 209 -6.15 21.18 1.75
CA ALA A 209 -5.27 20.57 2.73
C ALA A 209 -3.84 20.42 2.16
N PRO A 210 -2.89 21.30 2.55
CA PRO A 210 -1.51 21.27 2.01
C PRO A 210 -0.70 20.02 2.37
N ASP A 211 -1.16 19.25 3.36
CA ASP A 211 -0.62 17.95 3.74
C ASP A 211 -1.15 16.80 2.85
N LEU A 212 -2.00 17.11 1.87
CA LEU A 212 -2.63 16.16 0.92
C LEU A 212 -3.61 15.17 1.57
N SER A 213 -3.99 15.38 2.84
CA SER A 213 -4.97 14.54 3.57
C SER A 213 -6.38 14.49 2.95
N LYS A 214 -6.66 15.37 1.97
CA LYS A 214 -7.93 15.45 1.26
C LYS A 214 -7.84 15.00 -0.20
N ALA A 215 -6.69 14.49 -0.65
CA ALA A 215 -6.52 13.95 -2.00
C ALA A 215 -7.53 12.83 -2.29
N VAL A 216 -7.93 12.73 -3.55
CA VAL A 216 -8.86 11.68 -4.02
C VAL A 216 -8.48 11.22 -5.42
N VAL A 217 -8.84 9.98 -5.75
CA VAL A 217 -8.82 9.52 -7.14
C VAL A 217 -10.08 10.05 -7.83
N PHE A 218 -9.90 10.87 -8.87
CA PHE A 218 -10.99 11.41 -9.67
C PHE A 218 -11.50 10.37 -10.67
N LYS A 219 -10.57 9.76 -11.39
CA LYS A 219 -10.84 8.72 -12.38
C LYS A 219 -9.73 7.69 -12.33
N SER A 220 -10.10 6.43 -12.50
CA SER A 220 -9.15 5.31 -12.57
C SER A 220 -9.47 4.41 -13.75
N ASP A 221 -8.44 3.88 -14.40
CA ASP A 221 -8.53 2.77 -15.33
C ASP A 221 -7.80 1.55 -14.75
N LEU A 222 -8.41 0.37 -14.87
CA LEU A 222 -7.91 -0.88 -14.32
C LEU A 222 -7.80 -1.91 -15.42
N TRP A 223 -6.59 -2.45 -15.59
CA TRP A 223 -6.33 -3.55 -16.50
C TRP A 223 -5.83 -4.78 -15.74
N ARG A 224 -6.58 -5.88 -15.83
CA ARG A 224 -6.16 -7.20 -15.35
C ARG A 224 -5.23 -7.89 -16.37
N HIS A 225 -3.94 -7.56 -16.34
CA HIS A 225 -2.95 -8.14 -17.27
C HIS A 225 -2.83 -9.67 -17.13
N ALA A 226 -3.12 -10.22 -15.96
CA ALA A 226 -3.12 -11.67 -15.74
C ALA A 226 -4.13 -12.43 -16.61
N ASP A 227 -5.18 -11.75 -17.09
CA ASP A 227 -6.20 -12.36 -17.95
C ASP A 227 -5.76 -12.33 -19.44
N ASP A 228 -4.76 -11.52 -19.81
CA ASP A 228 -4.31 -11.28 -21.18
C ASP A 228 -2.88 -11.82 -21.48
N GLU A 229 -2.12 -12.21 -20.45
CA GLU A 229 -0.73 -12.72 -20.52
C GLU A 229 0.18 -11.98 -21.54
N PRO A 230 0.29 -10.64 -21.47
CA PRO A 230 1.00 -9.86 -22.47
C PRO A 230 2.52 -10.05 -22.40
N SER A 231 3.24 -9.69 -23.47
CA SER A 231 4.69 -9.46 -23.35
C SER A 231 4.98 -8.18 -22.56
N ARG A 232 6.21 -8.00 -22.09
CA ARG A 232 6.66 -6.75 -21.44
C ARG A 232 6.40 -5.53 -22.33
N GLU A 233 6.75 -5.63 -23.61
CA GLU A 233 6.61 -4.54 -24.58
C GLU A 233 5.13 -4.21 -24.82
N ALA A 234 4.27 -5.24 -24.90
CA ALA A 234 2.83 -5.05 -25.02
C ALA A 234 2.22 -4.42 -23.75
N ALA A 235 2.71 -4.79 -22.57
CA ALA A 235 2.28 -4.22 -21.30
C ALA A 235 2.65 -2.74 -21.18
N VAL A 236 3.88 -2.37 -21.51
CA VAL A 236 4.32 -0.97 -21.52
C VAL A 236 3.53 -0.15 -22.53
N LYS A 237 3.32 -0.67 -23.75
CA LYS A 237 2.52 0.00 -24.78
C LYS A 237 1.08 0.22 -24.32
N ARG A 238 0.47 -0.74 -23.62
CA ARG A 238 -0.88 -0.58 -23.08
C ARG A 238 -0.92 0.43 -21.93
N LEU A 239 0.08 0.41 -21.04
CA LEU A 239 0.21 1.40 -19.96
C LEU A 239 0.31 2.83 -20.50
N VAL A 240 1.13 3.07 -21.53
CA VAL A 240 1.21 4.38 -22.22
C VAL A 240 -0.18 4.81 -22.70
N LYS A 241 -0.91 3.93 -23.40
CA LYS A 241 -2.27 4.23 -23.87
C LYS A 241 -3.27 4.54 -22.76
N MET A 242 -3.19 3.84 -21.64
CA MET A 242 -4.04 4.10 -20.47
C MET A 242 -3.77 5.51 -19.93
N LEU A 243 -2.48 5.90 -19.84
CA LEU A 243 -2.06 7.21 -19.37
C LEU A 243 -2.42 8.32 -20.36
N GLU A 244 -2.25 8.11 -21.67
CA GLU A 244 -2.70 9.04 -22.73
C GLU A 244 -4.20 9.31 -22.63
N GLY A 245 -5.03 8.27 -22.46
CA GLY A 245 -6.47 8.44 -22.26
C GLY A 245 -6.82 9.25 -21.00
N LEU A 246 -6.08 9.06 -19.91
CA LEU A 246 -6.26 9.84 -18.67
C LEU A 246 -5.78 11.29 -18.82
N ILE A 247 -4.80 11.57 -19.68
CA ILE A 247 -4.40 12.94 -20.03
C ILE A 247 -5.54 13.63 -20.78
N GLU A 248 -6.10 12.98 -21.79
CA GLU A 248 -7.25 13.51 -22.56
C GLU A 248 -8.46 13.77 -21.64
N ASP A 249 -8.75 12.84 -20.72
CA ASP A 249 -9.80 13.01 -19.72
C ASP A 249 -9.53 14.20 -18.79
N ALA A 250 -8.28 14.38 -18.33
CA ALA A 250 -7.92 15.50 -17.46
C ALA A 250 -8.09 16.86 -18.16
N GLU A 251 -7.71 16.94 -19.44
CA GLU A 251 -7.89 18.12 -20.27
C GLU A 251 -9.37 18.43 -20.51
N ALA A 252 -10.19 17.41 -20.81
CA ALA A 252 -11.62 17.56 -21.02
C ALA A 252 -12.35 18.09 -19.78
N GLU A 253 -11.90 17.69 -18.59
CA GLU A 253 -12.43 18.14 -17.29
C GLU A 253 -11.80 19.47 -16.82
N GLY A 254 -10.85 20.01 -17.58
CA GLY A 254 -10.20 21.30 -17.29
C GLY A 254 -9.23 21.27 -16.10
N PHE A 255 -8.73 20.09 -15.73
CA PHE A 255 -7.70 19.97 -14.69
C PHE A 255 -6.38 20.57 -15.17
N LYS A 256 -5.72 21.35 -14.31
CA LYS A 256 -4.31 21.66 -14.50
C LYS A 256 -3.45 20.48 -14.03
N LEU A 257 -3.22 19.53 -14.94
CA LEU A 257 -2.44 18.33 -14.70
C LEU A 257 -0.95 18.66 -14.53
N ALA A 258 -0.32 18.14 -13.47
CA ALA A 258 1.12 18.27 -13.29
C ALA A 258 1.87 17.43 -14.34
N PRO A 259 3.04 17.88 -14.83
CA PRO A 259 3.92 17.07 -15.66
C PRO A 259 4.68 16.04 -14.81
N PHE A 260 3.93 15.22 -14.09
CA PHE A 260 4.41 14.28 -13.09
C PHE A 260 3.60 12.98 -13.11
N ILE A 261 4.32 11.86 -13.16
CA ILE A 261 3.76 10.52 -13.03
C ILE A 261 4.44 9.83 -11.85
N GLY A 262 3.68 9.54 -10.80
CA GLY A 262 4.15 8.72 -9.69
C GLY A 262 3.79 7.25 -9.89
N ILE A 263 4.73 6.34 -9.65
CA ILE A 263 4.57 4.91 -9.93
C ILE A 263 4.84 4.08 -8.68
N ALA A 264 3.85 3.29 -8.28
CA ALA A 264 3.97 2.16 -7.38
C ALA A 264 4.28 0.90 -8.21
N CYS A 265 5.43 0.27 -7.98
CA CYS A 265 5.87 -0.90 -8.74
C CYS A 265 6.43 -2.00 -7.82
N PRO A 266 6.09 -3.28 -8.02
CA PRO A 266 6.61 -4.36 -7.18
C PRO A 266 8.11 -4.52 -7.39
N GLY A 267 8.82 -4.84 -6.31
CA GLY A 267 10.24 -5.13 -6.32
C GLY A 267 11.13 -4.06 -5.71
N VAL A 268 12.44 -4.30 -5.79
CA VAL A 268 13.50 -3.42 -5.33
C VAL A 268 13.85 -2.45 -6.45
N ILE A 269 13.50 -1.17 -6.25
CA ILE A 269 13.69 -0.11 -7.24
C ILE A 269 15.01 0.60 -6.97
N ASN A 270 15.89 0.61 -7.97
CA ASN A 270 17.15 1.32 -7.91
C ASN A 270 16.99 2.81 -8.19
N ALA A 271 18.02 3.57 -7.83
CA ALA A 271 18.15 5.01 -8.07
C ALA A 271 17.90 5.46 -9.51
N ASP A 272 18.28 4.61 -10.47
CA ASP A 272 18.16 4.84 -11.92
C ASP A 272 16.80 4.40 -12.48
N GLY A 273 15.92 3.84 -11.64
CA GLY A 273 14.61 3.34 -12.03
C GLY A 273 14.62 1.90 -12.55
N SER A 274 15.77 1.21 -12.54
CA SER A 274 15.82 -0.23 -12.81
C SER A 274 15.19 -1.02 -11.65
N ILE A 275 14.63 -2.19 -11.97
CA ILE A 275 14.05 -3.11 -10.98
C ILE A 275 15.06 -4.23 -10.76
N GLU A 276 15.64 -4.32 -9.57
CA GLU A 276 16.69 -5.31 -9.27
C GLU A 276 16.12 -6.72 -9.11
N LYS A 277 15.00 -6.85 -8.38
CA LYS A 277 14.32 -8.11 -8.10
C LYS A 277 12.90 -7.89 -7.58
N GLY A 278 12.08 -8.94 -7.56
CA GLY A 278 10.74 -8.94 -6.97
C GLY A 278 9.63 -8.58 -7.96
N ALA A 279 9.93 -8.68 -9.25
CA ALA A 279 9.03 -8.36 -10.36
C ALA A 279 8.55 -9.63 -11.11
N GLN A 280 8.69 -10.81 -10.49
CA GLN A 280 8.47 -12.11 -11.16
C GLN A 280 7.03 -12.31 -11.64
N ASN A 281 6.07 -11.63 -11.00
CA ASN A 281 4.65 -11.69 -11.35
C ASN A 281 4.26 -10.67 -12.43
N LEU A 282 5.21 -9.89 -12.98
CA LEU A 282 4.94 -8.90 -14.01
C LEU A 282 5.10 -9.51 -15.42
N PRO A 283 4.43 -8.95 -16.45
CA PRO A 283 4.48 -9.49 -17.79
C PRO A 283 5.88 -9.51 -18.41
N GLY A 284 6.43 -10.70 -18.68
CA GLY A 284 7.79 -10.87 -19.22
C GLY A 284 8.89 -10.71 -18.15
N ASN A 285 10.02 -10.10 -18.52
CA ASN A 285 11.16 -9.92 -17.60
C ASN A 285 11.46 -8.43 -17.37
N TRP A 286 10.94 -7.88 -16.27
CA TRP A 286 11.14 -6.48 -15.87
C TRP A 286 12.44 -6.26 -15.09
N GLU A 287 13.08 -7.34 -14.63
CA GLU A 287 14.36 -7.32 -13.89
C GLU A 287 15.58 -7.28 -14.83
N SER A 288 15.34 -7.22 -16.14
CA SER A 288 16.41 -7.17 -17.15
C SER A 288 17.14 -5.83 -17.10
N SER A 289 18.47 -5.87 -17.08
CA SER A 289 19.33 -4.67 -17.19
C SER A 289 19.17 -3.87 -18.50
N LYS A 290 18.44 -4.41 -19.48
CA LYS A 290 18.10 -3.73 -20.74
C LYS A 290 16.75 -3.02 -20.71
N PHE A 291 16.08 -3.00 -19.57
CA PHE A 291 14.75 -2.43 -19.41
C PHE A 291 14.73 -1.40 -18.28
N ASN A 292 14.04 -0.30 -18.53
CA ASN A 292 13.82 0.76 -17.56
C ASN A 292 12.42 1.34 -17.82
N LEU A 293 11.47 1.03 -16.93
CA LEU A 293 10.08 1.44 -17.09
C LEU A 293 9.94 2.98 -17.15
N PRO A 294 10.55 3.77 -16.23
CA PRO A 294 10.50 5.23 -16.33
C PRO A 294 10.97 5.76 -17.69
N ALA A 295 12.09 5.26 -18.22
CA ALA A 295 12.59 5.68 -19.52
C ALA A 295 11.61 5.35 -20.65
N SER A 296 11.05 4.14 -20.67
CA SER A 296 10.06 3.75 -21.68
C SER A 296 8.77 4.58 -21.62
N LEU A 297 8.36 5.02 -20.43
CA LEU A 297 7.20 5.90 -20.28
C LEU A 297 7.51 7.35 -20.69
N ILE A 298 8.72 7.86 -20.43
CA ILE A 298 9.17 9.16 -20.94
C ILE A 298 9.20 9.16 -22.47
N GLU A 299 9.66 8.07 -23.11
CA GLU A 299 9.62 7.94 -24.58
C GLU A 299 8.19 7.96 -25.13
N GLY A 300 7.22 7.36 -24.42
CA GLY A 300 5.82 7.35 -24.80
C GLY A 300 5.07 8.65 -24.51
N ILE A 301 5.43 9.34 -23.43
CA ILE A 301 4.76 10.54 -22.91
C ILE A 301 5.84 11.58 -22.56
N PRO A 302 6.47 12.20 -23.57
CA PRO A 302 7.60 13.10 -23.34
C PRO A 302 7.18 14.39 -22.65
N GLU A 303 5.97 14.89 -22.92
CA GLU A 303 5.44 16.12 -22.34
C GLU A 303 4.02 15.94 -21.82
N ILE A 304 3.69 16.65 -20.75
CA ILE A 304 2.34 16.83 -20.23
C ILE A 304 2.11 18.33 -20.03
N GLY A 305 1.05 18.88 -20.63
CA GLY A 305 0.75 20.30 -20.53
C GLY A 305 1.87 21.22 -21.05
N GLY A 306 2.64 20.76 -22.05
CA GLY A 306 3.74 21.50 -22.68
C GLY A 306 5.04 21.56 -21.86
N HIS A 307 5.21 20.67 -20.90
CA HIS A 307 6.41 20.55 -20.06
C HIS A 307 6.91 19.11 -20.05
N ASP A 308 8.23 18.93 -19.99
CA ASP A 308 8.87 17.62 -19.86
C ASP A 308 8.28 16.79 -18.71
N THR A 309 7.87 15.56 -19.02
CA THR A 309 7.29 14.64 -18.04
C THR A 309 8.34 14.19 -17.02
N ALA A 310 8.07 14.40 -15.74
CA ALA A 310 8.84 13.82 -14.66
C ALA A 310 8.18 12.52 -14.16
N ILE A 311 8.95 11.45 -14.06
CA ILE A 311 8.52 10.18 -13.47
C ILE A 311 9.26 9.92 -12.17
N VAL A 312 8.55 9.41 -11.16
CA VAL A 312 9.16 8.88 -9.94
C VAL A 312 8.51 7.54 -9.60
N MET A 313 9.31 6.48 -9.66
CA MET A 313 8.91 5.13 -9.28
C MET A 313 9.48 4.71 -7.92
N HIS A 314 8.66 4.02 -7.14
CA HIS A 314 9.06 3.38 -5.88
C HIS A 314 8.31 2.05 -5.69
N ASN A 315 8.80 1.22 -4.77
CA ASN A 315 8.15 -0.01 -4.34
C ASN A 315 6.65 0.18 -4.03
N ASP A 316 5.81 -0.72 -4.50
CA ASP A 316 4.35 -0.75 -4.31
C ASP A 316 3.90 -0.64 -2.86
N GLY A 317 4.44 -1.48 -1.97
CA GLY A 317 4.13 -1.44 -0.53
C GLY A 317 4.52 -0.11 0.10
N VAL A 318 5.65 0.48 -0.33
CA VAL A 318 6.05 1.82 0.10
C VAL A 318 5.03 2.86 -0.33
N VAL A 319 4.72 2.95 -1.63
CA VAL A 319 3.80 3.96 -2.15
C VAL A 319 2.42 3.82 -1.53
N GLN A 320 1.88 2.61 -1.44
CA GLN A 320 0.59 2.37 -0.78
C GLN A 320 0.61 2.85 0.67
N GLY A 321 1.68 2.56 1.43
CA GLY A 321 1.86 3.08 2.78
C GLY A 321 1.89 4.59 2.84
N LEU A 322 2.52 5.27 1.89
CA LEU A 322 2.66 6.73 1.88
C LEU A 322 1.31 7.47 1.86
N SER A 323 0.23 6.85 1.38
CA SER A 323 -1.12 7.44 1.49
C SER A 323 -1.52 7.75 2.93
N GLU A 324 -0.95 7.05 3.92
CA GLU A 324 -1.26 7.23 5.34
C GLU A 324 -0.37 8.27 6.03
N VAL A 325 0.62 8.84 5.33
CA VAL A 325 1.53 9.86 5.89
C VAL A 325 0.80 10.96 6.67
N PRO A 326 -0.28 11.59 6.15
CA PRO A 326 -0.96 12.67 6.86
C PRO A 326 -1.61 12.23 8.18
N PHE A 327 -1.88 10.93 8.34
CA PHE A 327 -2.61 10.36 9.47
C PHE A 327 -1.72 9.63 10.47
N MET A 328 -0.44 9.43 10.14
CA MET A 328 0.55 8.76 10.99
C MET A 328 1.48 9.75 11.71
N GLN A 329 1.16 11.04 11.72
CA GLN A 329 2.05 12.10 12.25
C GLN A 329 2.16 12.14 13.80
N ASP A 330 1.35 11.36 14.50
CA ASP A 330 1.34 11.23 15.96
C ASP A 330 2.31 10.18 16.50
N VAL A 331 2.84 9.30 15.64
CA VAL A 331 3.86 8.30 15.97
C VAL A 331 5.21 8.66 15.36
N GLU A 332 6.31 8.18 15.94
CA GLU A 332 7.65 8.32 15.34
C GLU A 332 7.86 7.26 14.26
N ARG A 333 7.44 6.03 14.53
CA ARG A 333 7.77 4.84 13.73
C ARG A 333 6.52 4.06 13.40
N TRP A 334 6.25 3.88 12.12
CA TRP A 334 5.08 3.15 11.67
C TRP A 334 5.42 2.26 10.49
N GLY A 335 4.54 1.32 10.16
CA GLY A 335 4.72 0.46 9.01
C GLY A 335 3.42 0.22 8.27
N VAL A 336 3.52 -0.48 7.15
CA VAL A 336 2.40 -0.92 6.34
C VAL A 336 2.57 -2.41 6.03
N LEU A 337 1.46 -3.14 6.03
CA LEU A 337 1.33 -4.50 5.52
C LEU A 337 0.23 -4.50 4.45
N THR A 338 0.53 -4.95 3.24
CA THR A 338 -0.41 -4.93 2.12
C THR A 338 -0.76 -6.37 1.73
N ILE A 339 -1.98 -6.79 2.07
CA ILE A 339 -2.44 -8.18 1.88
C ILE A 339 -3.05 -8.32 0.48
N GLY A 340 -2.28 -8.91 -0.43
CA GLY A 340 -2.65 -9.17 -1.82
C GLY A 340 -2.35 -10.61 -2.22
N THR A 341 -1.80 -10.80 -3.43
CA THR A 341 -1.28 -12.11 -3.88
C THR A 341 -0.17 -12.60 -2.95
N GLY A 342 0.69 -11.68 -2.50
CA GLY A 342 1.62 -11.89 -1.39
C GLY A 342 1.37 -10.86 -0.29
N LEU A 343 2.35 -10.73 0.61
CA LEU A 343 2.36 -9.72 1.67
C LEU A 343 3.42 -8.65 1.39
N GLY A 344 3.01 -7.52 0.81
CA GLY A 344 3.87 -6.35 0.72
C GLY A 344 4.07 -5.73 2.09
N ASN A 345 5.23 -5.12 2.32
CA ASN A 345 5.54 -4.52 3.61
C ASN A 345 6.53 -3.36 3.46
N ALA A 346 6.35 -2.33 4.27
CA ALA A 346 7.31 -1.25 4.43
C ALA A 346 7.25 -0.66 5.84
N ARG A 347 8.34 -0.06 6.28
CA ARG A 347 8.47 0.61 7.59
C ARG A 347 9.08 1.98 7.39
N PHE A 348 8.55 2.93 8.14
CA PHE A 348 8.83 4.35 8.03
C PHE A 348 9.24 4.96 9.38
N THR A 349 10.00 6.04 9.28
CA THR A 349 10.25 6.99 10.35
C THR A 349 9.76 8.36 9.89
N ASN A 350 8.85 8.99 10.65
CA ASN A 350 8.39 10.33 10.32
C ASN A 350 9.51 11.36 10.45
N ARG A 351 9.64 12.22 9.45
CA ARG A 351 10.57 13.34 9.48
C ARG A 351 9.95 14.48 10.28
N ARG A 352 10.44 14.69 11.50
CA ARG A 352 10.03 15.85 12.30
C ARG A 352 10.67 17.10 11.70
N ASN A 353 9.86 17.92 11.02
CA ASN A 353 10.26 19.23 10.51
C ASN A 353 10.40 20.24 11.65
N GLY A 354 11.32 20.03 12.60
CA GLY A 354 11.79 21.02 13.58
C GLY A 354 10.76 21.70 14.51
N LYS A 355 9.46 21.52 14.30
CA LYS A 355 8.38 22.01 15.15
C LYS A 355 7.99 20.88 16.08
N VAL A 356 8.68 20.84 17.21
CA VAL A 356 8.23 20.09 18.38
C VAL A 356 6.79 20.52 18.64
N ARG A 357 5.83 19.59 18.50
CA ARG A 357 4.53 19.74 19.16
C ARG A 357 4.85 19.71 20.65
N ASP A 358 4.81 20.87 21.30
CA ASP A 358 4.76 20.92 22.75
C ASP A 358 3.58 20.04 23.17
N SER A 359 3.90 18.91 23.78
CA SER A 359 2.94 18.11 24.52
C SER A 359 2.46 18.99 25.68
N THR A 360 1.35 19.70 25.48
CA THR A 360 0.61 20.33 26.57
C THR A 360 -0.06 19.25 27.41
N GLU A 361 0.75 18.53 28.18
CA GLU A 361 0.35 17.81 29.37
C GLU A 361 1.46 17.97 30.41
N ASN A 362 1.29 18.96 31.28
CA ASN A 362 1.61 18.81 32.69
C ASN A 362 0.92 19.92 33.50
N GLY A 363 -0.21 19.56 34.09
CA GLY A 363 -0.86 20.36 35.12
C GLY A 363 0.00 20.46 36.38
N LYS A 364 -0.04 21.63 37.03
CA LYS A 364 -0.13 21.79 38.48
C LYS A 364 -0.36 23.27 38.80
N LYS A 365 -1.64 23.64 39.00
CA LYS A 365 -1.99 24.80 39.83
C LYS A 365 -1.40 24.53 41.22
N LYS A 366 -0.28 25.18 41.55
CA LYS A 366 0.17 25.31 42.93
C LYS A 366 -0.88 26.15 43.67
N GLY A 367 -1.65 25.49 44.54
CA GLY A 367 -2.37 26.18 45.61
C GLY A 367 -1.37 26.94 46.47
N LYS A 368 -1.61 28.24 46.64
CA LYS A 368 -0.92 29.05 47.65
C LYS A 368 -1.55 28.71 49.00
N ASP A 369 -0.90 27.84 49.76
CA ASP A 369 -1.09 27.79 51.20
C ASP A 369 -0.33 28.98 51.82
N ASN A 370 -1.09 29.96 52.30
CA ASN A 370 -0.61 31.01 53.19
C ASN A 370 -0.68 30.51 54.63
N ASN A 371 0.48 30.20 55.21
CA ASN A 371 0.80 30.15 56.64
C ASN A 371 2.32 30.42 56.69
N LYS A 372 2.91 31.27 57.51
CA LYS A 372 2.50 32.11 58.65
C LYS A 372 3.71 33.02 58.98
N ASN A 373 3.45 34.13 59.66
CA ASN A 373 4.34 34.87 60.59
C ASN A 373 5.61 35.54 60.01
N ASP A 374 5.60 36.87 59.95
CA ASP A 374 6.12 37.74 61.02
C ASP A 374 5.34 39.07 61.06
#